data_AF-A0A4Q3URF4-F1
#
_entry.id   AF-A0A4Q3URF4-F1
#
_cell.length_a   1.000
_cell.length_b   1.000
_cell.length_c   1.000
_cell.angle_alpha   90.00
_cell.angle_beta   90.00
_cell.angle_gamma   90.00
#
_symmetry.space_group_name_H-M   'P 1'
#
loop_
_entity.id
_entity.type
_entity.pdbx_description
1 polymer ?
#
loop_
_entity_poly.entity_id
_entity_poly.type
_entity_poly.pdbx_seq_one_letter_code
_entity_poly.pdbx_strand_id
1 'polypeptide(L)'
;ADQLPHTRDEILGALDRRGLLASFEGFETQLRLVRQWTVLPDAALEDAREAVRQALHLQHRARSLHRELRMAEEALGTEADELAYLQVLEIKREIENIAGTEALIDGFGILSGRPAKGI
;
A
#
# COMPACT_ATOMS: atom_id res chain seq x y z
N ALA A 1 -4.04 -11.33 32.66
CA ALA A 1 -4.10 -10.42 31.51
C ALA A 1 -2.67 -10.24 31.06
N ASP A 2 -2.28 -10.92 29.98
CA ASP A 2 -0.91 -10.84 29.47
C ASP A 2 -0.62 -9.41 29.03
N GLN A 3 0.45 -8.85 29.57
CA GLN A 3 0.97 -7.54 29.23
C GLN A 3 1.45 -7.61 27.77
N LEU A 4 0.72 -6.95 26.86
CA LEU A 4 1.13 -6.84 25.46
C LEU A 4 2.55 -6.27 25.44
N PRO A 5 3.51 -6.87 24.73
CA PRO A 5 4.86 -6.33 24.67
C PRO A 5 4.80 -4.89 24.15
N HIS A 6 5.41 -3.98 24.90
CA HIS A 6 5.31 -2.53 24.70
C HIS A 6 6.53 -1.95 23.98
N THR A 7 7.61 -2.73 23.85
CA THR A 7 8.83 -2.33 23.14
C THR A 7 9.23 -3.33 22.05
N ARG A 8 9.99 -2.86 21.06
CA ARG A 8 10.53 -3.73 20.01
C ARG A 8 11.36 -4.87 20.61
N ASP A 9 12.19 -4.57 21.60
CA ASP A 9 13.07 -5.57 22.22
C ASP A 9 12.28 -6.67 22.94
N GLU A 10 11.17 -6.30 23.61
CA GLU A 10 10.25 -7.28 24.20
C GLU A 10 9.60 -8.18 23.14
N ILE A 11 9.20 -7.61 22.00
CA ILE A 11 8.63 -8.36 20.87
C ILE A 11 9.68 -9.31 20.30
N LEU A 12 10.89 -8.83 20.03
CA LEU A 12 12.00 -9.64 19.50
C LEU A 12 12.36 -10.77 20.46
N GLY A 13 12.45 -10.49 21.77
CA GLY A 13 12.69 -11.53 22.77
C GLY A 13 11.56 -12.56 22.86
N ALA A 14 10.30 -12.16 22.65
CA ALA A 14 9.17 -13.08 22.58
C ALA A 14 9.20 -13.96 21.31
N LEU A 15 9.63 -13.41 20.18
CA LEU A 15 9.84 -14.16 18.94
C LEU A 15 10.99 -15.15 19.08
N ASP A 16 12.08 -14.75 19.71
CA ASP A 16 13.26 -15.59 19.95
C ASP A 16 12.92 -16.80 20.84
N ARG A 17 12.21 -16.58 21.96
CA ARG A 17 11.70 -17.66 22.81
C ARG A 17 10.79 -18.66 22.08
N ARG A 18 10.22 -18.27 20.93
CA ARG A 18 9.37 -19.12 20.08
C ARG A 18 10.12 -19.68 18.86
N GLY A 19 11.42 -19.39 18.72
CA GLY A 19 12.23 -19.81 17.56
C GLY A 19 11.88 -19.08 16.26
N LEU A 20 11.21 -17.93 16.33
CA LEU A 20 10.71 -17.18 15.17
C LEU A 20 11.59 -15.98 14.77
N LEU A 21 12.66 -15.70 15.52
CA LEU A 21 13.51 -14.54 15.29
C LEU A 21 14.13 -14.53 13.89
N ALA A 22 14.73 -15.64 13.47
CA ALA A 22 15.35 -15.75 12.13
C ALA A 22 14.34 -15.53 10.99
N SER A 23 13.09 -15.99 11.15
CA SER A 23 12.03 -15.74 10.16
C SER A 23 11.64 -14.27 10.09
N PHE A 24 11.55 -13.60 11.25
CA PHE A 24 11.27 -12.18 11.33
C PHE A 24 12.39 -11.33 10.71
N GLU A 25 13.65 -11.64 11.01
CA GLU A 25 14.81 -10.98 10.40
C GLU A 25 14.89 -11.20 8.88
N GLY A 26 14.56 -12.42 8.43
CA GLY A 26 14.40 -12.73 7.02
C GLY A 26 13.32 -11.87 6.35
N PHE A 27 12.18 -11.68 7.02
CA PHE A 27 11.10 -10.81 6.55
C PHE A 27 11.52 -9.33 6.49
N GLU A 28 12.15 -8.79 7.55
CA GLU A 28 12.69 -7.42 7.53
C GLU A 28 13.71 -7.23 6.38
N THR A 29 14.53 -8.25 6.11
CA THR A 29 15.47 -8.24 4.98
C THR A 29 14.73 -8.15 3.65
N GLN A 30 13.68 -8.95 3.44
CA GLN A 30 12.88 -8.89 2.22
C GLN A 30 12.22 -7.52 2.04
N LEU A 31 11.67 -6.94 3.12
CA LEU A 31 11.07 -5.61 3.09
C LEU A 31 12.07 -4.53 2.64
N ARG A 32 13.33 -4.62 3.08
CA ARG A 32 14.41 -3.73 2.61
C ARG A 32 14.69 -3.92 1.12
N LEU A 33 14.73 -5.17 0.63
CA LEU A 33 14.97 -5.48 -0.79
C LEU A 33 13.87 -4.94 -1.71
N VAL A 34 12.60 -5.06 -1.31
CA VAL A 34 11.47 -4.50 -2.06
C VAL A 34 11.25 -3.01 -1.82
N ARG A 35 12.16 -2.35 -1.09
CA ARG A 35 12.15 -0.91 -0.79
C ARG A 35 10.94 -0.46 0.03
N GLN A 36 10.30 -1.38 0.77
CA GLN A 36 9.17 -1.08 1.66
C GLN A 36 9.68 -0.58 3.01
N TRP A 37 10.35 0.56 3.01
CA TRP A 37 10.99 1.10 4.21
C TRP A 37 9.99 1.63 5.25
N THR A 38 8.78 1.98 4.82
CA THR A 38 7.74 2.62 5.66
C THR A 38 7.20 1.71 6.75
N VAL A 39 7.46 0.40 6.67
CA VAL A 39 7.07 -0.60 7.68
C VAL A 39 8.26 -1.10 8.51
N LEU A 40 9.45 -0.51 8.31
CA LEU A 40 10.65 -0.87 9.04
C LEU A 40 10.78 -0.05 10.33
N PRO A 41 11.54 -0.54 11.32
CA PRO A 41 11.68 0.11 12.63
C PRO A 41 12.29 1.52 12.58
N ASP A 42 13.04 1.84 11.53
CA ASP A 42 13.67 3.14 11.31
C ASP A 42 12.73 4.17 10.69
N ALA A 43 11.52 3.79 10.27
CA ALA A 43 10.53 4.73 9.79
C ALA A 43 9.93 5.56 10.93
N ALA A 44 9.85 6.87 10.75
CA ALA A 44 9.05 7.73 11.61
C ALA A 44 7.58 7.29 11.59
N LEU A 45 6.91 7.39 12.74
CA LEU A 45 5.52 6.94 12.89
C LEU A 45 4.58 7.69 11.93
N GLU A 46 4.86 8.97 11.69
CA GLU A 46 4.12 9.83 10.77
C GLU A 46 4.22 9.32 9.33
N ASP A 47 5.43 9.01 8.86
CA ASP A 47 5.68 8.47 7.52
C ASP A 47 5.06 7.07 7.36
N ALA A 48 5.19 6.21 8.37
CA ALA A 48 4.58 4.89 8.37
C ALA A 48 3.05 4.98 8.27
N ARG A 49 2.43 5.86 9.06
CA ARG A 49 0.99 6.10 9.04
C ARG A 49 0.52 6.60 7.68
N GLU A 50 1.27 7.53 7.09
CA GLU A 50 0.91 8.09 5.80
C GLU A 50 1.02 7.06 4.68
N ALA A 51 2.07 6.23 4.69
CA ALA A 51 2.19 5.12 3.75
C ALA A 51 1.01 4.14 3.84
N VAL A 52 0.55 3.83 5.05
CA VAL A 52 -0.63 2.97 5.25
C VAL A 52 -1.90 3.64 4.74
N ARG A 53 -2.10 4.94 4.99
CA ARG A 53 -3.25 5.67 4.44
C ARG A 53 -3.27 5.65 2.93
N GLN A 54 -2.13 5.90 2.29
CA GLN A 54 -2.02 5.89 0.84
C GLN A 54 -2.28 4.48 0.28
N ALA A 55 -1.72 3.44 0.90
CA ALA A 55 -1.96 2.05 0.50
C ALA A 55 -3.45 1.68 0.60
N LEU A 56 -4.14 2.10 1.68
CA LEU A 56 -5.58 1.89 1.84
C LEU A 56 -6.38 2.64 0.78
N HIS A 57 -6.04 3.91 0.51
CA HIS A 57 -6.69 4.70 -0.52
C HIS A 57 -6.59 4.02 -1.89
N LEU A 58 -5.38 3.63 -2.29
CA LEU A 58 -5.14 2.91 -3.55
C LEU A 58 -5.91 1.58 -3.61
N GLN A 59 -5.91 0.81 -2.53
CA GLN A 59 -6.66 -0.44 -2.44
C GLN A 59 -8.17 -0.22 -2.59
N HIS A 60 -8.72 0.82 -1.95
CA HIS A 60 -10.14 1.16 -2.09
C HIS A 60 -10.48 1.62 -3.50
N ARG A 61 -9.65 2.49 -4.11
CA ARG A 61 -9.84 2.94 -5.50
C ARG A 61 -9.78 1.78 -6.48
N ALA A 62 -8.79 0.91 -6.38
CA ALA A 62 -8.65 -0.28 -7.23
C ALA A 62 -9.85 -1.22 -7.10
N ARG A 63 -10.38 -1.42 -5.90
CA ARG A 63 -11.59 -2.23 -5.68
C ARG A 63 -12.85 -1.58 -6.27
N SER A 64 -12.96 -0.25 -6.17
CA SER A 64 -14.07 0.49 -6.79
C SER A 64 -14.04 0.34 -8.30
N LEU A 65 -12.89 0.62 -8.91
CA LEU A 65 -12.71 0.53 -10.36
C LEU A 65 -12.96 -0.87 -10.91
N HIS A 66 -12.51 -1.93 -10.23
CA HIS A 66 -12.83 -3.28 -10.66
C HIS A 66 -14.33 -3.63 -10.59
N ARG A 67 -15.07 -3.02 -9.65
CA ARG A 67 -16.54 -3.18 -9.60
C ARG A 67 -17.21 -2.39 -10.71
N GLU A 68 -16.80 -1.14 -10.90
CA GLU A 68 -17.28 -0.27 -11.98
C GLU A 68 -17.03 -0.92 -13.35
N LEU A 69 -15.85 -1.51 -13.56
CA LEU A 69 -15.51 -2.22 -14.78
C LEU A 69 -16.46 -3.39 -15.04
N ARG A 70 -16.70 -4.23 -14.02
CA ARG A 70 -17.62 -5.36 -14.14
C ARG A 70 -19.02 -4.90 -14.51
N MET A 71 -19.53 -3.86 -13.85
CA MET A 71 -20.86 -3.31 -14.15
C MET A 71 -20.93 -2.74 -15.58
N ALA A 72 -19.87 -2.07 -16.04
CA ALA A 72 -19.81 -1.53 -17.39
C ALA A 72 -19.74 -2.64 -18.46
N GLU A 73 -18.99 -3.71 -18.20
CA GLU A 73 -18.91 -4.88 -19.09
C GLU A 73 -20.26 -5.64 -19.14
N GLU A 74 -20.96 -5.77 -18.02
CA GLU A 74 -22.32 -6.35 -17.96
C GLU A 74 -23.34 -5.49 -18.74
N ALA A 75 -23.27 -4.16 -18.59
CA ALA A 75 -24.11 -3.23 -19.34
C ALA A 75 -23.86 -3.32 -20.84
N LEU A 76 -22.60 -3.34 -21.28
CA LEU A 76 -22.21 -3.50 -22.68
C LEU A 76 -22.71 -4.82 -23.29
N GLY A 77 -22.73 -5.90 -22.50
CA GLY A 77 -23.27 -7.19 -22.92
C GLY A 77 -24.80 -7.22 -23.07
N THR A 78 -25.49 -6.29 -22.42
CA THR A 78 -26.96 -6.17 -22.46
C THR A 78 -27.41 -5.19 -23.54
N GLU A 79 -26.80 -4.00 -23.57
CA GLU A 79 -27.03 -2.93 -24.54
C GLU A 79 -25.68 -2.57 -25.18
N ALA A 80 -25.46 -3.10 -26.39
CA ALA A 80 -24.21 -2.88 -27.14
C ALA A 80 -24.20 -1.51 -27.82
N ASP A 81 -24.12 -0.44 -27.03
CA ASP A 81 -23.98 0.93 -27.53
C ASP A 81 -22.53 1.46 -27.42
N GLU A 82 -22.25 2.52 -28.17
CA GLU A 82 -20.92 3.13 -28.23
C GLU A 82 -20.53 3.80 -26.89
N LEU A 83 -21.51 4.26 -26.11
CA LEU A 83 -21.27 4.91 -24.83
C LEU A 83 -20.79 3.90 -23.77
N ALA A 84 -21.39 2.72 -23.71
CA ALA A 84 -21.01 1.62 -22.85
C ALA A 84 -19.60 1.13 -23.18
N TYR A 85 -19.26 1.07 -24.48
CA TYR A 85 -17.89 0.73 -24.90
C TYR A 85 -16.86 1.77 -24.44
N LEU A 86 -17.17 3.07 -24.63
CA LEU A 86 -16.31 4.16 -24.17
C LEU A 86 -16.13 4.16 -22.64
N GLN A 87 -17.19 3.84 -21.89
CA GLN A 87 -17.13 3.74 -20.43
C GLN A 87 -16.17 2.63 -19.98
N VAL A 88 -16.22 1.44 -20.62
CA VAL A 88 -15.29 0.34 -20.32
C VAL A 88 -13.84 0.77 -20.59
N LEU A 89 -13.58 1.41 -21.73
CA LEU A 89 -12.23 1.86 -22.09
C LEU A 89 -11.71 2.89 -21.09
N GLU A 90 -12.54 3.83 -20.68
CA GLU A 90 -12.18 4.86 -19.70
C GLU A 90 -11.83 4.26 -18.33
N ILE A 91 -12.63 3.31 -17.83
CA ILE A 91 -12.34 2.64 -16.56
C ILE A 91 -11.04 1.84 -16.66
N LYS A 92 -10.78 1.14 -17.78
CA LYS A 92 -9.51 0.41 -17.98
C LYS A 92 -8.32 1.36 -17.99
N ARG A 93 -8.43 2.50 -18.68
CA ARG A 93 -7.41 3.55 -18.68
C ARG A 93 -7.17 4.07 -17.26
N GLU A 94 -8.21 4.25 -16.46
CA GLU A 94 -8.06 4.70 -15.08
C GLU A 94 -7.36 3.65 -14.21
N ILE A 95 -7.71 2.36 -14.36
CA ILE A 95 -7.04 1.25 -13.66
C ILE A 95 -5.54 1.24 -13.94
N GLU A 96 -5.15 1.40 -15.21
CA GLU A 96 -3.75 1.48 -15.63
C GLU A 96 -3.04 2.70 -15.01
N ASN A 97 -3.75 3.81 -14.84
CA ASN A 97 -3.21 5.06 -14.28
C ASN A 97 -3.14 5.10 -12.74
N ILE A 98 -3.84 4.21 -12.01
CA ILE A 98 -3.78 4.17 -10.53
C ILE A 98 -2.32 4.10 -10.05
N ALA A 99 -1.48 3.31 -10.74
CA ALA A 99 -0.07 3.15 -10.40
C ALA A 99 0.76 4.43 -10.63
N GLY A 100 0.29 5.35 -11.48
CA GLY A 100 0.95 6.63 -11.77
C GLY A 100 0.40 7.82 -10.98
N THR A 101 -0.69 7.66 -10.22
CA THR A 101 -1.38 8.78 -9.53
C THR A 101 -0.81 9.04 -8.13
N GLU A 102 0.50 8.91 -7.97
CA GLU A 102 1.17 9.27 -6.72
C GLU A 102 1.43 10.77 -6.70
N ALA A 103 0.53 11.53 -6.08
CA ALA A 103 0.85 12.89 -5.66
C ALA A 103 2.03 12.82 -4.67
N LEU A 104 3.09 13.59 -4.92
CA LEU A 104 4.15 13.75 -3.95
C LEU A 104 3.55 14.38 -2.68
N ILE A 105 3.55 13.62 -1.60
CA ILE A 105 3.20 14.14 -0.28
C ILE A 105 4.38 15.00 0.18
N ASP A 106 4.14 16.30 0.35
CA ASP A 106 5.17 17.23 0.78
C ASP A 106 5.77 16.77 2.12
N GLY A 107 7.09 16.76 2.17
CA GLY A 107 7.85 16.30 3.34
C GLY A 107 7.84 14.79 3.63
N PHE A 108 7.22 13.95 2.80
CA PHE A 108 7.19 12.50 3.04
C PHE A 108 8.59 11.88 3.04
N GLY A 109 8.91 11.14 4.11
CA GLY A 109 10.21 10.50 4.31
C GLY A 109 11.26 11.39 4.96
N ILE A 110 11.05 12.71 5.07
CA ILE A 110 12.02 13.61 5.73
C ILE A 110 12.20 13.24 7.20
N LEU A 111 11.10 12.94 7.91
CA LEU A 111 11.16 12.53 9.32
C LEU A 111 11.87 11.17 9.50
N SER A 112 11.85 10.33 8.46
CA SER A 112 12.60 9.08 8.39
C SER A 112 14.02 9.24 7.82
N GLY A 113 14.55 10.47 7.76
CA GLY A 113 15.91 10.75 7.31
C GLY A 113 16.14 10.55 5.81
N ARG A 114 15.08 10.48 5.01
CA ARG A 114 15.15 10.34 3.55
C ARG A 114 15.13 11.73 2.91
N PRO A 115 15.95 11.97 1.87
CA PRO A 115 15.92 13.25 1.17
C PRO A 115 14.53 13.44 0.55
N ALA A 116 14.03 14.66 0.61
CA ALA A 116 12.85 15.05 -0.16
C ALA A 116 13.10 14.69 -1.64
N LYS A 117 12.16 13.99 -2.27
CA LYS A 117 12.16 13.91 -3.73
C LYS A 117 11.84 15.31 -4.23
N GLY A 118 12.88 16.04 -4.65
CA GLY A 118 12.71 17.32 -5.35
C GLY A 118 11.89 17.12 -6.61
N ILE A 119 11.03 18.10 -6.89
CA ILE A 119 10.27 18.24 -8.13
C ILE A 119 11.25 18.54 -9.27
#